data_AF-A0A5D0WZK6-F1
#
_entry.id   AF-A0A5D0WZK6-F1
#
_cell.length_a   1.000
_cell.length_b   1.000
_cell.length_c   1.000
_cell.angle_alpha   90.00
_cell.angle_beta   90.00
_cell.angle_gamma   90.00
#
_symmetry.space_group_name_H-M   'P 1'
#
loop_
_entity.id
_entity.type
_entity.pdbx_description
1 polymer ?
#
loop_
_entity_poly.entity_id
_entity_poly.type
_entity_poly.pdbx_seq_one_letter_code
_entity_poly.pdbx_strand_id
1 'polypeptide(L)' 'MGAGVIELTTRYEQVSFCNLPAPADGWSETLDANRYLNSFTRIQLNAIYWAVTDALPGYAGTDTGEALAARFGVTF' A
#
# COMPACT_ATOMS: atom_id res chain seq x y z
N MET A 1 -7.54 -16.77 -27.46
CA MET A 1 -7.24 -15.49 -26.77
C MET A 1 -6.62 -15.85 -25.43
N GLY A 2 -5.33 -15.55 -25.24
CA GLY A 2 -4.57 -16.00 -24.07
C GLY A 2 -5.04 -15.30 -22.79
N ALA A 3 -4.93 -15.99 -21.65
CA ALA A 3 -5.48 -15.55 -20.35
C ALA A 3 -4.86 -14.27 -19.75
N GLY A 4 -4.02 -13.56 -20.50
CA GLY A 4 -3.23 -12.42 -20.01
C GLY A 4 -2.06 -12.87 -19.12
N VAL A 5 -1.26 -11.92 -18.66
CA VAL A 5 -0.21 -12.14 -17.65
C VAL A 5 -0.70 -11.58 -16.32
N ILE A 6 -0.46 -12.31 -15.23
CA ILE A 6 -0.68 -11.84 -13.85
C ILE A 6 0.69 -11.64 -13.21
N GLU A 7 0.88 -10.48 -12.61
CA GLU A 7 2.04 -10.11 -11.82
C GLU A 7 1.57 -9.80 -10.40
N LEU A 8 2.30 -10.31 -9.41
CA LEU A 8 2.03 -10.11 -7.99
C LEU A 8 3.27 -9.47 -7.37
N THR A 9 3.06 -8.37 -6.65
CA THR A 9 4.12 -7.63 -5.97
C THR A 9 3.71 -7.40 -4.52
N THR A 10 4.67 -7.52 -3.60
CA THR A 10 4.51 -7.08 -2.22
C THR A 10 5.56 -6.03 -1.90
N ARG A 11 5.19 -5.06 -1.05
CA ARG A 11 6.09 -4.01 -0.56
C ARG A 11 5.84 -3.80 0.92
N TYR A 12 6.92 -3.86 1.69
CA TYR A 12 6.96 -3.44 3.09
C TYR A 12 7.75 -2.13 3.20
N GLU A 13 7.23 -1.18 3.96
CA GLU A 13 7.86 0.12 4.21
C GLU A 13 7.76 0.47 5.69
N GLN A 14 8.85 0.98 6.27
CA GLN A 14 8.91 1.42 7.66
C GLN A 14 9.56 2.80 7.74
N VAL A 15 8.99 3.68 8.55
CA VAL A 15 9.45 5.06 8.76
C VAL A 15 9.45 5.36 10.26
N SER A 16 10.47 6.06 10.75
CA SER A 16 10.61 6.45 12.16
C SER A 16 10.90 7.94 12.27
N PHE A 17 10.18 8.62 13.17
CA PHE A 17 10.31 10.06 13.43
C PHE A 17 10.82 10.30 14.86
N CYS A 18 12.09 10.00 15.11
CA CYS A 18 12.68 10.01 16.45
C CYS A 18 13.22 11.38 16.94
N ASN A 19 13.34 12.37 16.06
CA ASN A 19 13.89 13.71 16.39
C ASN A 19 12.81 14.78 16.63
N LEU A 20 11.56 14.37 16.87
CA LEU A 20 10.45 15.27 17.15
C LEU A 20 10.08 15.19 18.64
N PRO A 21 9.54 16.29 19.23
CA PRO A 21 9.05 16.27 20.62
C PRO A 21 8.00 15.19 20.90
N ALA A 22 7.32 14.70 19.86
CA ALA A 22 6.43 13.57 19.89
C ALA A 22 6.89 12.56 18.82
N PRO A 23 7.69 11.55 19.19
CA PRO A 23 8.15 10.57 18.24
C PRO A 23 7.00 9.68 17.78
N ALA A 24 7.01 9.35 16.48
CA ALA A 24 6.07 8.43 15.88
C ALA A 24 6.80 7.44 14.98
N ASP A 25 6.39 6.18 15.03
CA ASP A 25 6.88 5.12 14.15
C ASP A 25 5.72 4.60 13.31
N GLY A 26 5.96 4.33 12.04
CA GLY A 26 4.94 3.84 11.12
C GLY A 26 5.47 2.74 10.22
N TRP A 27 4.62 1.78 9.88
CA TRP A 27 4.92 0.82 8.84
C TRP A 27 3.69 0.56 7.98
N SER A 28 3.93 0.11 6.76
CA SER A 28 2.89 -0.31 5.83
C SER A 28 3.31 -1.55 5.06
N GLU A 29 2.33 -2.39 4.75
CA GLU A 29 2.45 -3.51 3.85
C GLU A 29 1.46 -3.33 2.71
N THR A 30 1.94 -3.48 1.48
CA THR A 30 1.15 -3.34 0.25
C THR A 30 1.23 -4.64 -0.55
N LEU A 31 0.08 -5.17 -0.95
CA LEU A 31 -0.04 -6.29 -1.87
C LEU A 31 -0.71 -5.82 -3.16
N ASP A 32 -0.01 -6.00 -4.28
CA ASP A 32 -0.41 -5.52 -5.59
C ASP A 32 -0.57 -6.67 -6.58
N ALA A 33 -1.75 -6.79 -7.17
CA ALA A 33 -2.02 -7.71 -8.26
C ALA A 33 -2.27 -6.95 -9.57
N ASN A 34 -1.44 -7.20 -10.57
CA ASN A 34 -1.50 -6.59 -11.90
C ASN A 34 -1.88 -7.64 -12.93
N ARG A 35 -2.97 -7.41 -13.68
CA ARG A 35 -3.38 -8.27 -14.79
C ARG A 35 -3.35 -7.52 -16.11
N TYR A 36 -2.49 -7.98 -17.01
CA TYR A 36 -2.39 -7.50 -18.38
C TYR A 36 -3.41 -8.25 -19.25
N LEU A 37 -4.40 -7.53 -19.77
CA LEU A 37 -5.43 -8.13 -20.64
C LEU A 37 -4.92 -8.24 -22.08
N ASN A 38 -4.13 -7.24 -22.49
CA ASN A 38 -3.42 -7.15 -23.76
C ASN A 38 -2.26 -6.14 -23.59
N SER A 39 -1.53 -5.83 -24.67
CA SER A 39 -0.38 -4.91 -24.64
C SER A 39 -0.73 -3.46 -24.27
N PHE A 40 -2.00 -3.08 -24.33
CA PHE A 40 -2.48 -1.71 -24.14
C PHE A 40 -3.40 -1.56 -22.92
N THR A 41 -3.85 -2.64 -22.29
CA THR A 41 -4.87 -2.61 -21.24
C THR A 41 -4.44 -3.43 -20.02
N ARG A 42 -4.53 -2.80 -18.84
CA ARG A 42 -4.17 -3.42 -17.55
C ARG A 42 -5.21 -3.13 -16.47
N ILE A 43 -5.49 -4.13 -15.64
CA ILE A 43 -6.20 -3.99 -14.37
C ILE A 43 -5.20 -4.13 -13.23
N GLN A 44 -5.31 -3.30 -12.21
CA GLN A 44 -4.48 -3.34 -11.01
C GLN A 44 -5.36 -3.34 -9.78
N LEU A 45 -5.03 -4.15 -8.79
CA LEU A 45 -5.63 -4.18 -7.47
C LEU A 45 -4.53 -3.99 -6.43
N ASN A 46 -4.77 -3.16 -5.42
CA ASN A 46 -3.82 -2.84 -4.34
C ASN A 46 -4.56 -3.02 -3.02
N ALA A 47 -4.04 -3.85 -2.13
CA ALA A 47 -4.47 -3.96 -0.74
C ALA A 47 -3.35 -3.43 0.14
N ILE A 48 -3.67 -2.52 1.05
CA ILE A 48 -2.70 -1.83 1.90
C ILE A 48 -3.14 -1.97 3.34
N TYR A 49 -2.24 -2.41 4.21
CA TYR A 49 -2.37 -2.31 5.65
C TYR A 49 -1.31 -1.35 6.17
N TRP A 50 -1.66 -0.50 7.14
CA TRP A 50 -0.70 0.35 7.84
C TRP A 50 -0.95 0.35 9.33
N ALA A 51 0.13 0.61 10.07
CA ALA A 51 0.08 0.88 11.50
C ALA A 51 1.02 2.03 11.84
N VAL A 52 0.56 2.93 12.71
CA VAL A 52 1.32 4.07 13.22
C VAL A 52 1.22 4.07 14.73
N THR A 53 2.37 4.15 15.41
CA THR A 53 2.46 4.29 16.86
C THR A 53 2.94 5.69 17.19
N ASP A 54 2.14 6.45 17.95
CA ASP A 54 2.45 7.81 18.37
C ASP A 54 2.67 7.87 19.90
N ALA A 55 3.59 8.71 20.35
CA ALA A 55 3.85 9.01 21.75
C ALA A 55 3.19 10.32 22.23
N LEU A 56 2.51 11.07 21.35
CA LEU A 56 1.88 12.35 21.64
C LEU A 56 0.71 12.17 22.64
N PRO A 57 0.68 12.91 23.76
CA PRO A 57 -0.43 12.86 24.71
C PRO A 57 -1.77 13.21 24.02
N GLY A 58 -2.77 12.34 24.16
CA GLY A 58 -4.08 12.46 23.48
C GLY A 58 -4.22 11.61 22.22
N TYR A 59 -3.11 11.19 21.63
CA TYR A 59 -3.04 10.26 20.49
C TYR A 59 -2.12 9.06 20.77
N ALA A 60 -1.63 8.95 22.02
CA ALA A 60 -0.71 7.91 22.43
C ALA A 60 -1.30 6.51 22.23
N GLY A 61 -0.59 5.68 21.47
CA GLY A 61 -1.04 4.34 21.11
C GLY A 61 -0.74 4.01 19.65
N THR A 62 -1.22 2.84 19.22
CA THR A 62 -1.13 2.39 17.83
C THR A 62 -2.47 2.58 17.15
N ASP A 63 -2.47 3.31 16.04
CA ASP A 63 -3.59 3.38 15.09
C ASP A 63 -3.28 2.50 13.88
N THR A 64 -4.30 1.84 13.34
CA THR A 64 -4.15 0.89 12.23
C THR A 64 -5.24 1.11 11.19
N GLY A 65 -4.93 0.89 9.93
CA GLY A 65 -5.94 1.00 8.87
C GLY A 65 -5.66 0.11 7.67
N GLU A 66 -6.71 -0.03 6.86
CA GLU A 66 -6.72 -0.83 5.64
C GLU A 66 -7.27 0.02 4.48
N ALA A 67 -6.71 -0.16 3.29
CA ALA A 67 -7.24 0.41 2.06
C ALA A 67 -7.22 -0.61 0.94
N LEU A 68 -8.27 -0.58 0.12
CA LEU A 68 -8.34 -1.33 -1.13
C LEU A 68 -8.52 -0.35 -2.28
N ALA A 69 -7.69 -0.48 -3.31
CA ALA A 69 -7.76 0.34 -4.51
C ALA A 69 -7.75 -0.53 -5.78
N ALA A 70 -8.48 -0.08 -6.80
CA ALA A 70 -8.50 -0.69 -8.11
C ALA A 70 -8.19 0.36 -9.18
N ARG A 71 -7.43 -0.02 -10.20
CA ARG A 71 -7.13 0.84 -11.35
C ARG A 71 -7.34 0.09 -12.65
N PHE A 72 -7.99 0.75 -13.61
CA PHE A 72 -8.06 0.34 -14.99
C PHE A 72 -7.25 1.32 -15.84
N GLY A 73 -6.29 0.82 -16.61
CA GLY A 73 -5.40 1.65 -17.43
C GLY A 73 -5.42 1.23 -18.90
N VAL A 74 -5.41 2.22 -19.78
CA VAL A 74 -5.28 2.07 -21.23
C VAL A 74 -4.09 2.90 -21.71
N THR A 75 -3.24 2.33 -22.57
CA THR A 75 -2.07 2.98 -23.17
C THR A 75 -2.26 3.08 -24.69
N PHE A 76 -1.87 4.21 -25.30
CA PHE A 76 -2.01 4.50 -26.73
C PHE A 76 -0.72 5.11 -27.31
#